data_AF-A0A6P0NSF2-F1
#
_entry.id   AF-A0A6P0NSF2-F1
#
_cell.length_a   1.000
_cell.length_b   1.000
_cell.length_c   1.000
_cell.angle_alpha   90.00
_cell.angle_beta   90.00
_cell.angle_gamma   90.00
#
_symmetry.space_group_name_H-M   'P 1'
#
loop_
_entity.id
_entity.type
_entity.pdbx_description
1 polymer ?
#
loop_
_entity_poly.entity_id
_entity_poly.type
_entity_poly.pdbx_seq_one_letter_code
_entity_poly.pdbx_strand_id
1 'polypeptide(L)'
;MNIKDFKSVLIVSVAIVLGVFVAPTKAANISRVVNFEDLTLGPEEFYNGSDGAGGFTSQDAFFYNSFNSTFGSWSGWSYSNTSFS
;
A
#
# COMPACT_ATOMS: atom_id res chain seq x y z
N MET A 1 45.49 -35.65 0.46
CA MET A 1 44.58 -35.19 1.53
C MET A 1 44.11 -36.41 2.31
N ASN A 2 44.14 -36.39 3.64
CA ASN A 2 43.65 -37.52 4.44
C ASN A 2 42.11 -37.52 4.45
N ILE A 3 41.49 -38.69 4.61
CA ILE A 3 40.03 -38.86 4.68
C ILE A 3 39.42 -38.07 5.85
N LYS A 4 40.19 -37.84 6.93
CA LYS A 4 39.78 -36.98 8.05
C LYS A 4 39.71 -35.51 7.63
N ASP A 5 40.71 -35.04 6.88
CA ASP A 5 40.78 -33.66 6.39
C ASP A 5 39.67 -33.40 5.36
N PHE A 6 39.39 -34.36 4.47
CA PHE A 6 38.32 -34.25 3.48
C PHE A 6 36.93 -34.13 4.12
N LYS A 7 36.65 -34.89 5.18
CA LYS A 7 35.39 -34.78 5.93
C LYS A 7 35.25 -33.44 6.64
N SER A 8 36.33 -32.94 7.24
CA SER A 8 36.33 -31.63 7.89
C SER A 8 36.07 -30.49 6.90
N VAL A 9 36.70 -30.53 5.72
CA VAL A 9 36.46 -29.54 4.65
C VAL A 9 35.02 -29.61 4.16
N LEU A 10 34.49 -30.81 3.90
CA LEU A 10 33.11 -31.00 3.43
C LEU A 10 32.08 -30.46 4.42
N ILE A 11 32.25 -30.71 5.72
CA ILE A 11 31.33 -30.23 6.77
C ILE A 11 31.35 -28.70 6.85
N VAL A 12 32.53 -28.08 6.79
CA VAL A 12 32.68 -26.63 6.82
C VAL A 12 32.07 -25.98 5.57
N SER A 13 32.28 -26.57 4.38
CA SER A 13 31.69 -26.09 3.14
C SER A 13 30.15 -26.15 3.17
N VAL A 14 29.57 -27.25 3.67
CA VAL A 14 28.11 -27.39 3.80
C VAL A 14 27.55 -26.39 4.81
N ALA A 15 28.22 -26.19 5.96
CA ALA A 15 27.79 -25.23 6.97
C ALA A 15 27.80 -23.77 6.46
N ILE A 16 28.81 -23.39 5.67
CA ILE A 16 28.89 -22.06 5.05
C ILE A 16 27.78 -21.88 4.00
N VAL A 17 27.54 -22.89 3.15
CA VAL A 17 26.48 -22.82 2.13
C VAL A 17 25.09 -22.72 2.78
N LEU A 18 24.84 -23.46 3.87
CA LEU A 18 23.57 -23.38 4.60
C LEU A 18 23.42 -22.07 5.36
N GLY A 19 24.50 -21.51 5.93
CA GLY A 19 24.46 -20.25 6.68
C GLY A 19 24.23 -19.00 5.83
N VAL A 20 24.66 -19.00 4.57
CA VAL A 20 24.50 -17.86 3.65
C VAL A 20 23.10 -17.78 3.02
N PHE A 21 22.37 -18.89 2.95
CA PHE A 21 21.07 -18.95 2.26
C PHE A 21 19.84 -18.72 3.14
N VAL A 22 19.99 -18.51 4.45
CA VAL A 22 18.85 -18.39 5.39
C VAL A 22 18.94 -17.13 6.26
N ALA A 23 19.29 -15.99 5.68
CA ALA A 23 18.96 -14.72 6.33
C ALA A 23 17.47 -14.47 6.13
N PRO A 24 16.61 -14.52 7.18
CA PRO A 24 15.22 -14.12 7.02
C PRO A 24 15.20 -12.62 6.72
N THR A 25 14.93 -12.26 5.47
CA THR A 25 14.58 -10.88 5.13
C THR A 25 13.26 -10.60 5.82
N LYS A 26 13.29 -9.85 6.93
CA LYS A 26 12.04 -9.28 7.46
C LYS A 26 11.48 -8.39 6.37
N ALA A 27 10.38 -8.81 5.74
CA ALA A 27 9.60 -7.92 4.90
C ALA A 27 9.14 -6.78 5.81
N ALA A 28 9.68 -5.58 5.58
CA ALA A 28 9.18 -4.40 6.25
C ALA A 28 7.78 -4.14 5.69
N ASN A 29 6.75 -4.35 6.51
CA ASN A 29 5.41 -3.89 6.18
C ASN A 29 5.41 -2.37 6.38
N ILE A 30 5.67 -1.62 5.30
CA ILE A 30 5.52 -0.16 5.33
C ILE A 30 4.03 0.12 5.27
N SER A 31 3.44 0.50 6.40
CA SER A 31 2.09 1.07 6.44
C SER A 31 2.19 2.55 6.08
N ARG A 32 1.49 2.97 5.03
CA ARG A 32 1.36 4.38 4.63
C ARG A 32 -0.02 4.88 5.02
N VAL A 33 -0.08 6.07 5.61
CA VAL A 33 -1.34 6.80 5.79
C VAL A 33 -1.66 7.51 4.48
N VAL A 34 -2.77 7.14 3.84
CA VAL A 34 -3.32 7.91 2.71
C VAL A 34 -4.08 9.11 3.27
N ASN A 35 -3.76 10.29 2.75
CA ASN A 35 -4.46 11.55 2.97
C ASN A 35 -4.90 12.10 1.61
N PHE A 36 -5.72 13.15 1.60
CA PHE A 36 -6.31 13.70 0.37
C PHE A 36 -5.67 15.02 -0.08
N GLU A 37 -4.45 15.32 0.39
CA GLU A 37 -3.76 16.58 0.10
C GLU A 37 -3.27 16.69 -1.36
N ASP A 38 -3.22 15.58 -2.11
CA ASP A 38 -2.92 15.55 -3.54
C ASP A 38 -4.11 15.92 -4.42
N LEU A 39 -5.31 16.00 -3.84
CA LEU A 39 -6.55 16.34 -4.53
C LEU A 39 -6.82 17.85 -4.45
N THR A 40 -7.39 18.42 -5.52
CA THR A 40 -7.75 19.83 -5.57
C THR A 40 -9.28 19.98 -5.67
N LEU A 41 -9.83 20.89 -4.87
CA LEU A 41 -11.23 21.35 -4.95
C LEU A 41 -11.25 22.88 -4.90
N GLY A 42 -12.34 23.48 -5.38
CA GLY A 42 -12.63 24.88 -5.10
C GLY A 42 -12.88 25.12 -3.61
N PRO A 43 -12.95 26.37 -3.14
CA PRO A 43 -13.21 26.67 -1.73
C PRO A 43 -14.57 26.15 -1.26
N GLU A 44 -14.60 25.51 -0.10
CA GLU A 44 -15.83 25.00 0.55
C GLU A 44 -16.64 24.00 -0.31
N GLU A 45 -15.95 23.18 -1.09
CA GLU A 45 -16.51 22.17 -1.99
C GLU A 45 -16.33 20.73 -1.48
N PHE A 46 -16.99 19.81 -2.19
CA PHE A 46 -16.90 18.36 -1.98
C PHE A 46 -16.95 17.60 -3.30
N TYR A 47 -16.38 16.40 -3.31
CA TYR A 47 -16.50 15.44 -4.41
C TYR A 47 -17.27 14.21 -3.93
N ASN A 48 -18.48 14.04 -4.45
CA ASN A 48 -19.35 12.91 -4.14
C ASN A 48 -19.61 11.98 -5.35
N GLY A 49 -18.85 12.16 -6.44
CA GLY A 49 -18.99 11.36 -7.66
C GLY A 49 -20.14 11.78 -8.58
N SER A 50 -20.64 13.01 -8.44
CA SER A 50 -21.71 13.56 -9.29
C SER A 50 -21.34 13.66 -10.78
N ASP A 51 -20.06 13.56 -11.10
CA ASP A 51 -19.52 13.46 -12.46
C ASP A 51 -19.67 12.06 -13.10
N GLY A 52 -20.01 11.04 -12.31
CA GLY A 52 -20.16 9.66 -12.77
C GLY A 52 -18.85 8.90 -12.97
N ALA A 53 -17.71 9.39 -12.45
CA ALA A 53 -16.41 8.72 -12.62
C ALA A 53 -16.27 7.41 -11.82
N GLY A 54 -17.14 7.19 -10.83
CA GLY A 54 -17.19 5.96 -10.02
C GLY A 54 -16.17 5.92 -8.87
N GLY A 55 -15.42 6.99 -8.66
CA GLY A 55 -14.47 7.13 -7.57
C GLY A 55 -13.41 8.17 -7.84
N PHE A 56 -12.38 8.18 -7.01
CA PHE A 56 -11.18 9.00 -7.17
C PHE A 56 -9.94 8.23 -6.67
N THR A 57 -8.79 8.53 -7.25
CA THR A 57 -7.50 8.01 -6.76
C THR A 57 -6.83 9.09 -5.95
N SER A 58 -6.33 8.73 -4.77
CA SER A 58 -5.43 9.57 -3.99
C SER A 58 -4.22 8.74 -3.58
N GLN A 59 -3.04 9.24 -3.91
CA GLN A 59 -1.78 8.52 -3.77
C GLN A 59 -1.87 7.11 -4.40
N ASP A 60 -1.67 6.05 -3.61
CA ASP A 60 -1.64 4.66 -4.06
C ASP A 60 -2.99 3.94 -3.85
N ALA A 61 -4.07 4.66 -3.53
CA ALA A 61 -5.38 4.09 -3.21
C ALA A 61 -6.51 4.65 -4.09
N PHE A 62 -7.39 3.76 -4.54
CA PHE A 62 -8.63 4.12 -5.22
C PHE A 62 -9.82 4.03 -4.26
N PHE A 63 -10.62 5.10 -4.23
CA PHE A 63 -11.79 5.27 -3.37
C PHE A 63 -13.04 5.28 -4.25
N TYR A 64 -13.81 4.19 -4.22
CA TYR A 64 -15.02 4.07 -5.04
C TYR A 64 -16.15 4.95 -4.50
N ASN A 65 -16.96 5.47 -5.42
CA ASN A 65 -18.23 6.12 -5.10
C ASN A 65 -19.28 5.87 -6.19
N SER A 66 -20.54 6.10 -5.83
CA SER A 66 -21.65 6.02 -6.77
C SER A 66 -22.69 7.07 -6.41
N PHE A 67 -22.88 8.02 -7.32
CA PHE A 67 -23.86 9.08 -7.17
C PHE A 67 -25.22 8.66 -7.73
N ASN A 68 -26.25 8.87 -6.93
CA ASN A 68 -27.64 8.67 -7.30
C ASN A 68 -28.30 10.02 -7.57
N SER A 69 -28.43 10.37 -8.85
CA SER A 69 -29.02 11.64 -9.29
C SER A 69 -30.51 11.79 -8.96
N THR A 70 -31.25 10.69 -8.82
CA THR A 70 -32.67 10.70 -8.45
C THR A 70 -32.88 11.25 -7.03
N PHE A 71 -31.97 10.92 -6.10
CA PHE A 71 -32.09 11.31 -4.70
C PHE A 71 -31.06 12.36 -4.27
N GLY A 72 -30.18 12.79 -5.18
CA GLY A 72 -29.08 13.71 -4.87
C GLY A 72 -28.12 13.16 -3.81
N SER A 73 -28.01 11.84 -3.69
CA SER A 73 -27.24 11.16 -2.66
C SER A 73 -26.09 10.36 -3.26
N TRP A 74 -25.12 9.97 -2.46
CA TRP A 74 -24.04 9.09 -2.88
C TRP A 74 -23.88 7.92 -1.91
N SER A 75 -23.19 6.88 -2.39
CA SER A 75 -22.70 5.76 -1.60
C SER A 75 -21.20 5.58 -1.82
N GLY A 76 -20.52 4.96 -0.85
CA GLY A 76 -19.06 4.84 -0.87
C GLY A 76 -18.38 6.07 -0.27
N TRP A 77 -17.29 6.51 -0.90
CA TRP A 77 -16.42 7.57 -0.39
C TRP A 77 -16.75 8.95 -0.96
N SER A 78 -16.48 9.98 -0.16
CA SER A 78 -16.52 11.39 -0.56
C SER A 78 -15.42 12.12 0.22
N TYR A 79 -14.90 13.20 -0.36
CA TYR A 79 -13.96 14.10 0.31
C TYR A 79 -14.42 15.54 0.16
N SER A 80 -14.14 16.38 1.15
CA SER A 80 -14.52 17.80 1.17
C SER A 80 -13.44 18.65 1.82
N ASN A 81 -13.42 19.94 1.50
CA ASN A 81 -12.65 20.94 2.21
C ASN A 81 -13.55 21.93 2.98
N THR A 82 -14.82 21.59 3.16
CA THR A 82 -15.79 22.39 3.88
C THR A 82 -15.41 22.51 5.36
N SER A 83 -15.39 23.72 5.89
CA SER A 83 -15.09 24.02 7.28
C SER A 83 -16.29 24.69 7.96
N PHE A 84 -16.51 24.40 9.25
CA PHE A 84 -17.45 25.19 10.03
C PHE A 84 -16.72 26.44 10.54
N SER A 85 -17.27 27.61 10.23
CA SER A 85 -16.81 28.92 10.75
C SER A 85 -17.13 29.10 12.23
#